data_AF-A0A957XRU9-F1
#
_entry.id   AF-A0A957XRU9-F1
#
_cell.length_a   1.000
_cell.length_b   1.000
_cell.length_c   1.000
_cell.angle_alpha   90.00
_cell.angle_beta   90.00
_cell.angle_gamma   90.00
#
_symmetry.space_group_name_H-M   'P 1'
#
loop_
_entity.id
_entity.type
_entity.pdbx_description
1 polymer ?
#
loop_
_entity_poly.entity_id
_entity_poly.type
_entity_poly.pdbx_seq_one_letter_code
_entity_poly.pdbx_strand_id
1 'polypeptide(L)'
;MLKRLLNRHEEDLLQQERALLDRLGLDLARLEARREDQTRLDQARRQLDELFLLVVVGEFNAGKSAFINALLGQPLLQEGVTPTTVRVHILRY
;
A
#
# COMPACT_ATOMS: atom_id res chain seq x y z
N MET A 1 -6.05 4.07 -18.08
CA MET A 1 -6.19 4.80 -16.80
C MET A 1 -6.33 3.72 -15.74
N LEU A 2 -5.33 3.53 -14.88
CA LEU A 2 -5.41 2.53 -13.81
C LEU A 2 -6.66 2.82 -12.98
N LYS A 3 -7.49 1.79 -12.77
CA LYS A 3 -8.64 1.91 -11.88
C LYS A 3 -8.10 2.28 -10.51
N ARG A 4 -8.70 3.30 -9.92
CA ARG A 4 -8.47 3.66 -8.52
C ARG A 4 -8.73 2.42 -7.66
N LEU A 5 -7.75 2.02 -6.86
CA LEU A 5 -7.83 0.84 -5.99
C LEU A 5 -8.96 0.99 -4.97
N LEU A 6 -9.07 2.18 -4.40
CA LEU A 6 -10.12 2.54 -3.45
C LEU A 6 -11.31 3.17 -4.19
N ASN A 7 -12.51 2.71 -3.87
CA ASN A 7 -13.76 3.36 -4.25
C ASN A 7 -13.99 4.63 -3.41
N ARG A 8 -15.05 5.40 -3.69
CA ARG A 8 -15.29 6.69 -3.00
C ARG A 8 -15.54 6.50 -1.51
N HIS A 9 -16.31 5.47 -1.15
CA HIS A 9 -16.60 5.16 0.24
C HIS A 9 -15.34 4.77 1.01
N GLU A 10 -14.45 3.97 0.41
CA GLU A 10 -13.17 3.58 1.01
C GLU A 10 -12.21 4.77 1.19
N GLU A 11 -12.18 5.72 0.25
CA GLU A 11 -11.43 6.95 0.43
C GLU A 11 -12.00 7.83 1.55
N ASP A 12 -13.33 7.97 1.61
CA ASP A 12 -13.99 8.73 2.66
C ASP A 12 -13.69 8.11 4.04
N LEU A 13 -13.70 6.77 4.15
CA LEU A 13 -13.31 6.06 5.36
C LEU A 13 -11.86 6.35 5.75
N LEU A 14 -10.92 6.28 4.81
CA LEU A 14 -9.51 6.56 5.07
C LEU A 14 -9.28 8.01 5.50
N GLN A 15 -10.01 8.98 4.94
CA GLN A 15 -9.98 10.37 5.37
C GLN A 15 -10.56 10.57 6.78
N GLN A 16 -11.67 9.90 7.08
CA GLN A 16 -12.27 9.93 8.42
C GLN A 16 -11.34 9.33 9.48
N GLU A 17 -10.70 8.20 9.17
CA GLU A 17 -9.76 7.55 10.07
C GLU A 17 -8.56 8.44 10.38
N ARG A 18 -7.97 9.08 9.35
CA ARG A 18 -6.90 10.08 9.54
C ARG A 18 -7.32 11.22 10.45
N ALA A 19 -8.50 11.79 10.21
CA ALA A 19 -9.02 12.89 11.02
C ALA A 19 -9.26 12.47 12.48
N LEU A 20 -9.69 11.23 12.72
CA LEU A 20 -9.88 10.69 14.06
C LEU A 20 -8.54 10.50 14.79
N LEU A 21 -7.53 9.96 14.13
CA LEU A 21 -6.20 9.78 14.72
C LEU A 21 -5.54 11.14 15.03
N ASP A 22 -5.71 12.14 14.16
CA ASP A 22 -5.22 13.50 14.40
C ASP A 22 -5.88 14.12 15.63
N ARG A 23 -7.21 13.99 15.74
CA ARG A 23 -7.95 14.48 16.91
C ARG A 23 -7.52 13.77 18.19
N LEU A 24 -7.37 12.45 18.15
CA LEU A 24 -6.90 11.67 19.28
C LEU A 24 -5.49 12.11 19.72
N GLY A 25 -4.61 12.47 18.78
CA GLY A 25 -3.29 13.00 19.09
C GLY A 25 -3.32 14.31 19.86
N LEU A 26 -4.23 15.22 19.49
CA LEU A 26 -4.43 16.46 20.22
C LEU A 26 -4.94 16.20 21.64
N ASP A 27 -5.86 15.26 21.81
CA ASP A 27 -6.42 14.92 23.12
C ASP A 27 -5.40 14.23 24.03
N LEU A 28 -4.61 13.29 23.49
CA LEU A 28 -3.54 12.63 24.25
C LEU A 28 -2.43 13.61 24.66
N ALA A 29 -2.11 14.61 23.83
CA ALA A 29 -1.17 15.66 24.18
C ALA A 29 -1.68 16.53 25.34
N ARG A 30 -2.98 16.86 25.35
CA ARG A 30 -3.62 17.64 26.42
C ARG A 30 -3.68 16.89 27.76
N LEU A 31 -3.84 15.58 27.70
CA LEU A 31 -3.94 14.72 28.89
C LEU A 31 -2.57 14.25 29.42
N GLU A 32 -1.47 14.77 28.87
CA GLU A 32 -0.10 14.35 29.20
C GLU A 32 0.07 12.81 29.13
N ALA A 33 -0.53 12.20 28.10
CA ALA A 33 -0.53 10.75 27.94
C ALA A 33 0.88 10.17 27.91
N ARG A 34 1.01 8.90 28.34
CA ARG A 34 2.30 8.20 28.39
C ARG A 34 2.94 8.20 26.99
N ARG A 35 4.28 8.29 26.94
CA ARG A 35 5.02 8.26 25.67
C ARG A 35 4.73 7.01 24.83
N GLU A 36 4.42 5.89 25.48
CA GLU A 36 4.04 4.66 24.79
C GLU A 36 2.74 4.84 23.98
N ASP A 37 1.74 5.51 24.54
CA ASP A 37 0.45 5.76 23.87
C ASP A 37 0.64 6.71 22.68
N GLN A 38 1.47 7.74 22.84
CA GLN A 38 1.85 8.66 21.76
C GLN A 38 2.58 7.92 20.62
N THR A 39 3.50 7.03 20.98
CA THR A 39 4.25 6.23 19.99
C THR A 39 3.35 5.29 19.21
N ARG A 40 2.38 4.64 19.88
CA ARG A 40 1.39 3.77 19.22
C ARG A 40 0.51 4.55 18.26
N LEU A 41 0.09 5.76 18.64
CA LEU A 41 -0.69 6.63 17.75
C LEU A 41 0.11 7.04 16.51
N ASP A 42 1.37 7.44 16.69
CA ASP A 42 2.24 7.79 15.58
C ASP A 42 2.47 6.61 14.63
N GLN A 43 2.59 5.39 15.15
CA GLN A 43 2.65 4.17 14.33
C GLN A 43 1.36 3.95 13.54
N ALA A 44 0.19 4.08 14.16
CA ALA A 44 -1.09 3.92 13.47
C ALA A 44 -1.26 4.95 12.33
N ARG A 45 -0.86 6.21 12.56
CA ARG A 45 -0.88 7.25 11.51
C ARG A 45 0.04 6.89 10.34
N ARG A 46 1.25 6.42 10.62
CA ARG A 46 2.21 6.00 9.56
C ARG A 46 1.68 4.83 8.75
N GLN A 47 1.05 3.84 9.38
CA GLN A 47 0.50 2.68 8.68
C GLN A 47 -0.57 3.06 7.64
N LEU A 48 -1.35 4.12 7.88
CA LEU A 48 -2.31 4.63 6.90
C LEU A 48 -1.67 5.33 5.69
N ASP A 49 -0.40 5.71 5.80
CA ASP A 49 0.41 6.35 4.75
C ASP A 49 1.36 5.36 4.06
N GLU A 50 1.53 4.16 4.59
CA GLU A 50 2.45 3.17 4.03
C GLU A 50 1.96 2.62 2.69
N LEU A 51 2.92 2.36 1.81
CA LEU A 51 2.65 1.74 0.52
C LEU A 51 2.04 0.35 0.72
N PHE A 52 0.95 0.08 0.01
CA PHE A 52 0.44 -1.28 -0.11
C PHE A 52 1.40 -2.12 -0.97
N LEU A 53 2.33 -2.82 -0.31
CA LEU A 53 3.34 -3.63 -0.97
C LEU A 53 2.79 -5.02 -1.29
N LEU A 54 2.62 -5.32 -2.58
CA LEU A 54 2.30 -6.66 -3.08
C LEU A 54 3.58 -7.32 -3.63
N VAL A 55 3.95 -8.48 -3.08
CA VAL A 55 5.08 -9.27 -3.56
C VAL A 55 4.58 -10.52 -4.28
N VAL A 56 4.96 -10.68 -5.55
CA VAL A 56 4.61 -11.85 -6.38
C VAL A 56 5.84 -12.74 -6.54
N VAL A 57 5.79 -13.96 -6.01
CA VAL A 57 6.91 -14.91 -6.00
C VAL A 57 6.52 -16.18 -6.77
N GLY A 58 7.48 -16.80 -7.45
CA GLY A 58 7.31 -18.06 -8.17
C GLY A 58 8.53 -18.39 -9.04
N GLU A 59 8.61 -19.63 -9.50
CA GLU A 59 9.69 -20.13 -10.36
C GLU A 59 9.80 -19.37 -11.70
N PHE A 60 10.92 -19.52 -12.40
CA PHE A 60 11.11 -18.92 -13.72
C PHE A 60 10.00 -19.39 -14.68
N ASN A 61 9.47 -18.47 -15.50
CA ASN A 61 8.37 -18.73 -16.43
C ASN A 61 7.03 -19.16 -15.82
N ALA A 62 6.82 -19.01 -14.50
CA ALA A 62 5.53 -19.29 -13.85
C ALA A 62 4.39 -18.28 -14.20
N GLY A 63 4.56 -17.45 -15.22
CA GLY A 63 3.54 -16.47 -15.63
C GLY A 63 3.43 -15.20 -14.76
N LYS A 64 4.45 -14.90 -13.94
CA LYS A 64 4.46 -13.72 -13.04
C LYS A 64 4.19 -12.39 -13.76
N SER A 65 4.85 -12.15 -14.89
CA SER A 65 4.66 -10.93 -15.69
C SER A 65 3.23 -10.82 -16.23
N ALA A 66 2.68 -11.93 -16.73
CA ALA A 66 1.31 -11.98 -17.25
C ALA A 66 0.27 -11.72 -16.14
N PHE A 67 0.49 -12.28 -14.93
CA PHE A 67 -0.35 -12.00 -13.77
C PHE A 67 -0.36 -10.51 -13.42
N ILE A 68 0.82 -9.88 -13.33
CA ILE A 68 0.93 -8.44 -13.01
C ILE A 68 0.27 -7.58 -14.10
N ASN A 69 0.47 -7.91 -15.38
CA ASN A 69 -0.17 -7.20 -16.49
C ASN A 69 -1.70 -7.31 -16.43
N ALA A 70 -2.22 -8.50 -16.13
CA ALA A 70 -3.65 -8.72 -15.95
C ALA A 70 -4.20 -7.93 -14.74
N LEU A 71 -3.48 -7.93 -13.61
CA LEU A 71 -3.83 -7.18 -12.40
C LEU A 71 -3.90 -5.67 -12.66
N LEU A 72 -2.95 -5.14 -13.43
CA LEU A 72 -2.87 -3.71 -13.77
C LEU A 72 -3.76 -3.35 -14.98
N GLY A 73 -4.30 -4.35 -15.68
CA GLY A 73 -5.10 -4.19 -16.88
C GLY A 73 -4.33 -3.61 -18.08
N GLN A 74 -2.99 -3.70 -18.08
CA GLN A 74 -2.11 -3.13 -19.10
C GLN A 74 -0.86 -4.01 -19.30
N PRO A 75 -0.36 -4.18 -20.54
CA PRO A 75 0.83 -4.99 -20.83
C PRO A 75 2.12 -4.21 -20.50
N LEU A 76 2.45 -4.07 -19.23
CA LEU A 76 3.58 -3.25 -18.74
C LEU A 76 4.90 -4.04 -18.65
N LEU A 77 4.84 -5.33 -18.34
CA LEU A 77 6.00 -6.21 -18.24
C LEU A 77 6.12 -7.10 -19.47
N GLN A 78 7.36 -7.38 -19.91
CA GLN A 78 7.61 -8.32 -21.00
C GLN A 78 7.20 -9.75 -20.58
N GLU A 79 6.48 -10.44 -21.47
CA GLU A 79 6.01 -11.82 -21.32
C GLU A 79 6.79 -12.75 -22.26
N GLY A 80 7.17 -13.96 -21.81
CA GLY A 80 7.88 -14.93 -22.66
C GLY A 80 8.51 -16.10 -21.90
N VAL A 81 8.82 -17.18 -22.64
CA VAL A 81 9.42 -18.45 -22.16
C VAL A 81 10.95 -18.42 -22.02
N THR A 82 11.61 -17.37 -22.50
CA THR A 82 13.01 -17.11 -22.16
C THR A 82 13.09 -16.53 -20.75
N PRO A 83 14.09 -16.89 -19.92
CA PRO A 83 14.20 -16.43 -18.54
C PRO A 83 14.25 -14.89 -18.52
N THR A 84 13.11 -14.27 -18.26
CA THR A 84 12.86 -12.83 -18.47
C THR A 84 12.97 -12.03 -17.17
N THR A 85 13.38 -12.67 -16.06
CA THR A 85 13.38 -12.00 -14.75
C THR A 85 14.54 -12.48 -13.88
N VAL A 86 15.75 -11.98 -14.16
CA VAL A 86 16.92 -12.10 -13.24
C VAL A 86 16.98 -10.91 -12.27
N ARG A 87 15.97 -10.00 -12.27
CA ARG A 87 15.97 -8.73 -11.53
C ARG A 87 14.62 -8.45 -10.87
N VAL A 88 14.65 -7.82 -9.69
CA VAL A 88 13.46 -7.31 -9.01
C VAL A 88 12.93 -6.09 -9.78
N HIS A 89 11.64 -6.08 -10.11
CA HIS A 89 10.97 -4.94 -10.73
C HIS A 89 10.12 -4.22 -9.68
N ILE A 90 10.38 -2.92 -9.48
CA ILE A 90 9.59 -2.07 -8.59
C ILE A 90 8.67 -1.22 -9.48
N LEU A 91 7.36 -1.42 -9.34
CA LEU A 91 6.34 -0.60 -9.96
C LEU A 91 5.77 0.36 -8.91
N ARG A 92 5.75 1.66 -9.19
CA ARG A 92 5.22 2.72 -8.31
C ARG A 92 4.41 3.73 -9.13
N TYR A 93 3.39 4.32 -8.53
CA TYR A 93 2.62 5.45 -9.07
C TYR A 93 2.95 6.71 -8.29
#